data_AF-A0A970M2M0-F1
#
_entry.id   AF-A0A970M2M0-F1
#
_cell.length_a   1.000
_cell.length_b   1.000
_cell.length_c   1.000
_cell.angle_alpha   90.00
_cell.angle_beta   90.00
_cell.angle_gamma   90.00
#
_symmetry.space_group_name_H-M   'P 1'
#
loop_
_entity.id
_entity.type
_entity.pdbx_description
1 polymer ?
#
loop_
_entity_poly.entity_id
_entity_poly.type
_entity_poly.pdbx_seq_one_letter_code
_entity_poly.pdbx_strand_id
1 'polypeptide(L)' 'YTSVEELQENLDRWLHHYNYERPHRGYRNMGRRPIETIEAALAAKELTKQEQVV' A
#
# COMPACT_ATOMS: atom_id res chain seq x y z
N TYR A 1 16.47 -2.73 20.41
CA TYR A 1 16.59 -3.97 19.64
C TYR A 1 17.44 -4.98 20.39
N THR A 2 16.81 -5.64 21.34
CA THR A 2 17.36 -6.73 22.16
C THR A 2 16.98 -8.10 21.60
N SER A 3 16.06 -8.17 20.63
CA SER A 3 15.68 -9.39 19.93
C SER A 3 15.20 -9.13 18.49
N VAL A 4 15.04 -10.21 17.72
CA VAL A 4 14.48 -10.16 16.36
C VAL A 4 13.00 -9.81 16.39
N GLU A 5 12.28 -10.23 17.42
CA GLU A 5 10.87 -9.92 17.63
C GLU A 5 10.65 -8.42 17.81
N GLU A 6 11.51 -7.74 18.59
CA GLU A 6 11.45 -6.28 18.75
C GLU A 6 11.73 -5.55 17.42
N LEU A 7 12.62 -6.09 16.59
CA LEU A 7 12.89 -5.55 15.26
C LEU A 7 11.68 -5.73 14.32
N GLN A 8 11.07 -6.91 14.34
CA GLN A 8 9.90 -7.22 13.52
C GLN A 8 8.72 -6.31 13.88
N GLU A 9 8.45 -6.15 15.17
CA GLU A 9 7.33 -5.30 15.64
C GLU A 9 7.50 -3.84 15.20
N ASN A 10 8.73 -3.30 15.30
CA ASN A 10 8.99 -1.94 14.86
C ASN A 10 8.93 -1.80 13.33
N LEU A 11 9.38 -2.80 12.58
CA LEU A 11 9.26 -2.83 11.13
C LEU A 11 7.79 -2.86 10.71
N ASP A 12 6.96 -3.69 11.34
CA ASP A 12 5.53 -3.80 11.02
C ASP A 12 4.80 -2.48 11.27
N ARG A 13 5.07 -1.83 12.42
CA ARG A 13 4.53 -0.49 12.72
C ARG A 13 4.97 0.54 11.68
N TRP A 14 6.24 0.52 11.29
CA TRP A 14 6.77 1.44 10.29
C TRP A 14 6.12 1.22 8.91
N LEU A 15 5.95 -0.05 8.49
CA LEU A 15 5.29 -0.41 7.24
C LEU A 15 3.83 0.05 7.24
N HIS A 16 3.10 -0.13 8.35
CA HIS A 16 1.73 0.37 8.48
C HIS A 16 1.69 1.89 8.27
N HIS A 17 2.50 2.63 9.04
CA HIS A 17 2.56 4.09 8.93
C HIS A 17 2.89 4.54 7.50
N TYR A 18 3.90 3.93 6.87
CA TYR A 18 4.34 4.31 5.53
C TYR A 18 3.25 4.05 4.48
N ASN A 19 2.58 2.89 4.56
CA ASN A 19 1.63 2.48 3.53
C ASN A 19 0.23 3.10 3.71
N TYR A 20 -0.22 3.32 4.94
CA TYR A 20 -1.62 3.66 5.26
C TYR A 20 -1.82 5.07 5.84
N GLU A 21 -0.79 5.71 6.36
CA GLU A 21 -0.94 7.00 7.05
C GLU A 21 -0.19 8.11 6.31
N ARG A 22 0.92 7.79 5.66
CA ARG A 22 1.78 8.79 5.02
C ARG A 22 1.32 9.12 3.59
N PRO A 23 0.82 10.35 3.32
CA PRO A 23 0.54 10.78 1.95
C PRO A 23 1.84 10.93 1.15
N HIS A 24 1.84 10.50 -0.11
CA HIS A 24 3.02 10.68 -0.96
C HIS A 24 3.21 12.17 -1.28
N ARG A 25 4.43 12.67 -1.04
CA ARG A 25 4.80 14.06 -1.37
C ARG A 25 5.10 14.30 -2.86
N GLY A 26 5.04 13.27 -3.69
CA GLY A 26 5.30 13.38 -5.12
C GLY A 26 4.06 13.88 -5.86
N TYR A 27 4.22 14.90 -6.70
CA TYR A 27 3.13 15.47 -7.50
C TYR A 27 2.34 14.43 -8.30
N ARG A 28 3.02 13.43 -8.87
CA ARG A 28 2.38 12.37 -9.69
C ARG A 28 1.41 11.50 -8.90
N ASN A 29 1.66 11.34 -7.60
CA ASN A 29 0.80 10.56 -6.72
C ASN A 29 -0.31 11.42 -6.11
N MET A 30 -0.32 12.75 -6.35
CA MET A 30 -1.40 13.66 -5.96
C MET A 30 -1.79 13.55 -4.47
N GLY A 31 -0.81 13.34 -3.59
CA GLY A 31 -1.06 13.17 -2.15
C GLY A 31 -1.63 11.81 -1.76
N ARG A 32 -1.88 10.89 -2.70
CA ARG A 32 -2.36 9.54 -2.41
C ARG A 32 -1.38 8.79 -1.52
N ARG A 33 -1.91 7.94 -0.66
CA ARG A 33 -1.13 6.98 0.13
C ARG A 33 -0.71 5.81 -0.77
N PRO A 34 0.42 5.14 -0.45
CA PRO A 34 0.85 3.97 -1.21
C PRO A 34 -0.25 2.91 -1.39
N ILE A 35 -1.01 2.62 -0.31
CA ILE A 35 -2.07 1.61 -0.36
C ILE A 35 -3.16 1.94 -1.40
N GLU A 36 -3.54 3.21 -1.56
CA GLU A 36 -4.59 3.62 -2.47
C GLU A 36 -4.22 3.36 -3.94
N THR A 37 -2.92 3.39 -4.25
CA THR A 37 -2.42 3.06 -5.59
C THR A 37 -2.49 1.57 -5.85
N ILE A 38 -2.17 0.75 -4.84
CA ILE A 38 -2.26 -0.71 -4.92
C ILE A 38 -3.72 -1.14 -5.06
N GLU A 39 -4.60 -0.60 -4.23
CA GLU A 39 -6.05 -0.86 -4.28
C GLU A 39 -6.65 -0.50 -5.65
N ALA A 40 -6.28 0.66 -6.20
CA ALA A 40 -6.72 1.06 -7.55
C ALA A 40 -6.26 0.07 -8.62
N ALA A 41 -5.01 -0.40 -8.56
CA ALA A 41 -4.49 -1.38 -9.50
C ALA A 41 -5.18 -2.74 -9.39
N LEU A 42 -5.45 -3.21 -8.16
CA LEU A 42 -6.18 -4.45 -7.92
C LEU A 42 -7.62 -4.36 -8.44
N ALA A 43 -8.32 -3.25 -8.17
CA ALA A 43 -9.67 -3.02 -8.67
C ALA A 43 -9.71 -3.02 -10.21
N ALA A 44 -8.76 -2.35 -10.87
CA ALA A 44 -8.65 -2.36 -12.32
C ALA A 44 -8.45 -3.77 -12.88
N LYS A 45 -7.59 -4.58 -12.23
CA LYS A 45 -7.34 -5.97 -12.63
C LYS A 45 -8.60 -6.83 -12.53
N GLU A 46 -9.40 -6.66 -11.49
CA GLU A 46 -10.67 -7.42 -11.34
C GLU A 46 -11.70 -7.02 -12.40
N LEU A 47 -11.79 -5.74 -12.76
CA LEU A 47 -12.67 -5.28 -13.85
C LEU A 47 -12.25 -5.88 -15.20
N THR A 48 -10.95 -5.85 -15.52
CA THR A 48 -10.45 -6.46 -16.76
C THR A 48 -10.74 -7.95 -16.83
N LYS A 49 -10.67 -8.64 -15.68
CA LYS A 49 -11.00 -10.07 -15.60
C LYS A 49 -12.49 -10.34 -15.84
N GLN A 50 -13.38 -9.46 -15.37
CA GLN A 50 -14.82 -9.58 -15.60
C GLN A 50 -15.19 -9.34 -17.07
N GLU A 51 -14.56 -8.35 -17.72
CA GLU A 51 -14.76 -8.06 -19.15
C GLU A 51 -14.27 -9.19 -20.07
N GLN A 52 -13.25 -9.94 -19.67
CA GLN A 52 -12.75 -11.09 -20.43
C GLN A 52 -13.60 -12.37 -20.30
N VAL A 53 -14.52 -12.40 -19.33
CA VAL A 53 -15.39 -13.56 -19.05
C VAL A 53 -16.78 -13.39 -19.67
N VAL A 54 -17.10 -12.18 -20.16
CA VAL A 54 -18.32 -11.85 -20.92
C VAL A 54 -18.03 -11.88 -22.41
#